data_AF-A0A933ST57-F1
#
_entry.id   AF-A0A933ST57-F1
#
_cell.length_a   1.000
_cell.length_b   1.000
_cell.length_c   1.000
_cell.angle_alpha   90.00
_cell.angle_beta   90.00
_cell.angle_gamma   90.00
#
_symmetry.space_group_name_H-M   'P 1'
#
loop_
_entity.id
_entity.type
_entity.pdbx_description
1 polymer ?
#
loop_
_entity_poly.entity_id
_entity_poly.type
_entity_poly.pdbx_seq_one_letter_code
_entity_poly.pdbx_strand_id
1 'polypeptide(L)'
;MPKFKLKARDLKTYEKLKKAVDGTVIVQRQKDLAYGRWDFVVFGASSKDETVVRRGYAEYGLIHRAPVYIASVGEPGLGHNMSGMPIEEFIGGEDVPDDYRGLEIFQLSPARPLTISEKKTLGAVRHAGDTICKEYEGQNIAVIHAPHESDWAISVMHYLHECDRHFPDRVVEAFRSRAGGDFITFPGRAGSLGYVN
;
A
#
# COMPACT_ATOMS: atom_id res chain seq x y z
N MET A 1 7.96 -3.40 -8.31
CA MET A 1 6.73 -2.57 -8.27
C MET A 1 5.86 -3.06 -7.11
N PRO A 2 5.17 -2.16 -6.40
CA PRO A 2 4.12 -2.52 -5.46
C PRO A 2 3.07 -3.42 -6.11
N LYS A 3 2.67 -4.54 -5.49
CA LYS A 3 1.56 -5.38 -5.99
C LYS A 3 0.29 -5.17 -5.17
N PHE A 4 -0.30 -3.97 -5.25
CA PHE A 4 -1.76 -3.91 -5.16
C PHE A 4 -2.30 -4.42 -6.49
N LYS A 5 -3.00 -5.55 -6.47
CA LYS A 5 -3.63 -6.11 -7.66
C LYS A 5 -4.97 -5.42 -7.89
N LEU A 6 -4.91 -4.21 -8.45
CA LEU A 6 -6.11 -3.53 -8.95
C LEU A 6 -6.35 -3.98 -10.39
N LYS A 7 -7.47 -4.66 -10.63
CA LYS A 7 -7.91 -5.00 -11.98
C LYS A 7 -8.64 -3.80 -12.57
N ALA A 8 -7.97 -3.08 -13.47
CA ALA A 8 -8.62 -2.03 -14.24
C ALA A 8 -9.59 -2.66 -15.26
N ARG A 9 -10.77 -2.04 -15.44
CA ARG A 9 -11.75 -2.48 -16.43
C ARG A 9 -11.26 -2.26 -17.87
N ASP A 10 -10.49 -1.20 -18.06
CA ASP A 10 -9.98 -0.74 -19.35
C ASP A 10 -8.64 0.00 -19.19
N LEU A 11 -7.95 0.24 -20.30
CA LEU A 11 -6.65 0.91 -20.35
C LEU A 11 -6.72 2.34 -19.78
N LYS A 12 -7.82 3.06 -20.03
CA LYS A 12 -8.03 4.43 -19.53
C LYS A 12 -8.03 4.46 -18.00
N THR A 13 -8.70 3.50 -17.37
CA THR A 13 -8.75 3.35 -15.91
C THR A 13 -7.37 3.00 -15.35
N TYR A 14 -6.62 2.13 -16.03
CA TYR A 14 -5.24 1.80 -15.67
C TYR A 14 -4.32 3.02 -15.73
N GLU A 15 -4.38 3.80 -16.80
CA GLU A 15 -3.58 5.03 -16.94
C GLU A 15 -3.93 6.07 -15.89
N LYS A 16 -5.22 6.23 -15.57
CA LYS A 16 -5.66 7.12 -14.48
C LYS A 16 -5.07 6.67 -13.14
N LEU A 17 -5.14 5.38 -12.83
CA LEU A 17 -4.56 4.82 -11.62
C LEU A 17 -3.06 5.06 -11.55
N LYS A 18 -2.34 4.82 -12.66
CA LYS A 18 -0.90 5.07 -12.73
C LYS A 18 -0.58 6.54 -12.49
N LYS A 19 -1.29 7.47 -13.13
CA LYS A 19 -1.12 8.92 -12.90
C LYS A 19 -1.39 9.33 -11.46
N ALA A 20 -2.42 8.75 -10.82
CA ALA A 20 -2.73 9.00 -9.42
C ALA A 20 -1.59 8.54 -8.50
N VAL A 21 -1.04 7.34 -8.74
CA VAL A 21 0.11 6.82 -7.98
C VAL A 21 1.34 7.68 -8.21
N ASP A 22 1.73 7.90 -9.47
CA ASP A 22 2.97 8.61 -9.83
C ASP A 22 2.95 10.08 -9.37
N GLY A 23 1.77 10.72 -9.30
CA GLY A 23 1.61 12.09 -8.83
C GLY A 23 1.37 12.22 -7.33
N THR A 24 1.20 11.11 -6.58
CA THR A 24 1.01 11.17 -5.13
C THR A 24 2.30 11.63 -4.44
N VAL A 25 2.20 12.60 -3.54
CA VAL A 25 3.32 13.07 -2.73
C VAL A 25 3.04 12.80 -1.26
N ILE A 26 3.89 12.01 -0.62
CA ILE A 26 3.80 11.76 0.83
C ILE A 26 4.69 12.78 1.53
N VAL A 27 4.05 13.80 2.11
CA VAL A 27 4.72 14.96 2.72
C VAL A 27 5.27 14.59 4.09
N GLN A 28 4.47 13.87 4.88
CA GLN A 28 4.81 13.42 6.23
C GLN A 28 4.35 11.97 6.39
N ARG A 29 5.15 11.16 7.08
CA ARG A 29 4.75 9.81 7.49
C ARG A 29 4.38 9.80 8.97
N GLN A 30 3.42 8.97 9.33
CA GLN A 30 3.24 8.56 10.73
C GLN A 30 4.54 7.93 11.23
N LYS A 31 5.03 8.37 12.39
CA LYS A 31 6.32 7.94 12.96
C LYS A 31 6.14 6.69 13.81
N ASP A 32 5.08 6.68 14.62
CA ASP A 32 4.75 5.59 15.53
C ASP A 32 3.44 4.95 15.10
N LEU A 33 3.48 3.66 14.77
CA LEU A 33 2.27 2.93 14.40
C LEU A 33 1.58 2.41 15.65
N ALA A 34 0.35 2.86 15.88
CA ALA A 34 -0.56 2.14 16.76
C ALA A 34 -0.83 0.75 16.19
N TYR A 35 -1.14 -0.23 17.04
CA TYR A 35 -1.29 -1.63 16.65
C TYR A 35 -2.23 -1.79 15.44
N GLY A 36 -1.65 -2.06 14.26
CA GLY A 36 -2.39 -2.30 13.02
C GLY A 36 -3.21 -1.11 12.52
N ARG A 37 -2.87 0.14 12.89
CA ARG A 37 -3.61 1.35 12.50
C ARG A 37 -2.68 2.41 11.92
N TRP A 38 -3.09 2.96 10.77
CA TRP A 38 -2.43 4.02 10.02
C TRP A 38 -3.34 5.23 9.93
N ASP A 39 -3.03 6.28 10.68
CA ASP A 39 -3.79 7.53 10.60
C ASP A 39 -3.24 8.40 9.47
N PHE A 40 -4.14 9.02 8.69
CA PHE A 40 -3.76 9.85 7.56
C PHE A 40 -4.63 11.11 7.43
N VAL A 41 -4.02 12.11 6.82
CA VAL A 41 -4.66 13.24 6.18
C VAL A 41 -4.29 13.19 4.71
N VAL A 42 -5.29 13.22 3.85
CA VAL A 42 -5.10 13.30 2.40
C VAL A 42 -5.83 14.53 1.86
N PHE A 43 -5.14 15.31 1.05
CA PHE A 43 -5.71 16.49 0.42
C PHE A 43 -5.36 16.57 -1.05
N GLY A 44 -6.22 17.21 -1.83
CA GLY A 44 -6.00 17.45 -3.25
C GLY A 44 -6.91 18.55 -3.78
N ALA A 45 -6.51 19.15 -4.89
CA ALA A 45 -7.31 20.17 -5.56
C ALA A 45 -8.58 19.55 -6.17
N SER A 46 -9.68 20.32 -6.10
CA SER A 46 -10.94 20.08 -6.79
C SER A 46 -10.96 20.88 -8.09
N SER A 47 -11.87 20.51 -9.01
CA SER A 47 -12.09 21.22 -10.27
C SER A 47 -12.66 22.65 -10.11
N LYS A 48 -12.98 23.07 -8.89
CA LYS A 48 -13.60 24.37 -8.56
C LYS A 48 -12.65 25.33 -7.84
N ASP A 49 -11.33 25.18 -8.01
CA ASP A 49 -10.29 25.93 -7.26
C ASP A 49 -10.42 25.78 -5.73
N GLU A 50 -10.99 24.68 -5.27
CA GLU A 50 -11.11 24.32 -3.86
C GLU A 50 -10.06 23.26 -3.50
N THR A 51 -9.67 23.18 -2.23
CA THR A 51 -8.88 22.04 -1.71
C THR A 51 -9.75 21.20 -0.80
N VAL A 52 -9.90 19.91 -1.13
CA VAL A 52 -10.63 18.97 -0.27
C VAL A 52 -9.63 18.25 0.61
N VAL A 53 -9.84 18.30 1.91
CA VAL A 53 -9.02 17.62 2.92
C VAL A 53 -9.86 16.53 3.57
N ARG A 54 -9.29 15.34 3.69
CA ARG A 54 -9.90 14.20 4.36
C ARG A 54 -8.97 13.71 5.44
N ARG A 55 -9.48 13.61 6.66
CA ARG A 55 -8.80 12.93 7.77
C ARG A 55 -9.44 11.56 7.96
N GLY A 56 -8.61 10.55 8.14
CA GLY A 56 -9.07 9.17 8.22
C GLY A 56 -8.00 8.24 8.78
N TYR A 57 -8.32 6.96 8.73
CA TYR A 57 -7.40 5.91 9.13
C TYR A 57 -7.64 4.64 8.31
N ALA A 58 -6.60 3.84 8.18
CA ALA A 58 -6.69 2.45 7.77
C ALA A 58 -6.36 1.59 8.98
N GLU A 59 -7.14 0.54 9.23
CA GLU A 59 -6.87 -0.38 10.33
C GLU A 59 -7.02 -1.83 9.88
N TYR A 60 -6.38 -2.77 10.58
CA TYR A 60 -6.62 -4.18 10.31
C TYR A 60 -8.09 -4.54 10.48
N GLY A 61 -8.65 -5.18 9.45
CA GLY A 61 -9.90 -5.91 9.61
C GLY A 61 -9.69 -7.02 10.62
N LEU A 62 -10.59 -7.13 11.61
CA LEU A 62 -10.50 -8.14 12.67
C LEU A 62 -11.73 -9.06 12.62
N ILE A 63 -11.52 -10.34 12.88
CA ILE A 63 -12.59 -11.28 13.30
C ILE A 63 -12.29 -11.69 14.73
N HIS A 64 -13.25 -11.42 15.62
CA HIS A 64 -13.07 -11.43 17.08
C HIS A 64 -11.93 -10.49 17.54
N ARG A 65 -10.68 -10.96 17.46
CA ARG A 65 -9.46 -10.22 17.83
C ARG A 65 -8.26 -10.53 16.93
N ALA A 66 -8.46 -11.31 15.86
CA ALA A 66 -7.39 -11.71 14.97
C ALA A 66 -7.45 -10.92 13.66
N PRO A 67 -6.31 -10.42 13.13
CA PRO A 67 -6.25 -9.77 11.84
C PRO A 67 -6.67 -10.70 10.70
N VAL A 68 -7.43 -10.15 9.78
CA VAL A 68 -7.89 -10.83 8.56
C VAL A 68 -6.83 -10.63 7.47
N TYR A 69 -6.37 -11.73 6.91
CA TYR A 69 -5.47 -11.73 5.76
C TYR A 69 -6.19 -12.24 4.51
N ILE A 70 -5.83 -11.64 3.38
CA ILE A 70 -6.23 -12.13 2.06
C ILE A 70 -5.05 -12.89 1.49
N ALA A 71 -5.24 -14.17 1.23
CA ALA A 71 -4.30 -15.04 0.52
C ALA A 71 -4.70 -15.16 -0.94
N SER A 72 -3.73 -15.14 -1.86
CA SER A 72 -3.96 -15.40 -3.29
C SER A 72 -3.27 -16.69 -3.71
N VAL A 73 -4.05 -17.60 -4.28
CA VAL A 73 -3.58 -18.85 -4.88
C VAL A 73 -3.27 -18.61 -6.36
N GLY A 74 -2.17 -19.16 -6.84
CA GLY A 74 -1.80 -19.13 -8.26
C GLY A 74 -1.46 -20.51 -8.78
N GLU A 75 -1.50 -20.64 -10.10
CA GLU A 75 -0.99 -21.83 -10.77
C GLU A 75 0.54 -21.89 -10.62
N PRO A 76 1.11 -23.06 -10.28
CA PRO A 76 2.55 -23.24 -10.16
C PRO A 76 3.27 -22.88 -11.46
N GLY A 77 4.34 -22.11 -11.37
CA GLY A 77 5.13 -21.72 -12.55
C GLY A 77 4.55 -20.58 -13.41
N LEU A 78 3.34 -20.08 -13.12
CA LEU A 78 2.77 -18.90 -13.79
C LEU A 78 3.32 -17.59 -13.19
N GLY A 79 4.58 -17.33 -13.52
CA GLY A 79 5.28 -16.11 -13.15
C GLY A 79 6.74 -16.41 -12.85
N HIS A 80 7.60 -16.34 -13.85
CA HIS A 80 9.03 -16.66 -13.78
C HIS A 80 9.86 -15.97 -12.67
N ASN A 81 9.26 -15.12 -11.82
CA ASN A 81 9.93 -14.36 -10.76
C ASN A 81 9.14 -14.28 -9.43
N MET A 82 8.21 -15.21 -9.14
CA MET A 82 7.55 -15.27 -7.83
C MET A 82 7.60 -16.68 -7.25
N SER A 83 8.39 -16.88 -6.19
CA SER A 83 8.31 -18.09 -5.36
C SER A 83 7.11 -17.95 -4.40
N GLY A 84 6.20 -18.91 -4.40
CA GLY A 84 5.10 -19.00 -3.43
C GLY A 84 5.38 -20.02 -2.32
N MET A 85 4.47 -20.11 -1.36
CA MET A 85 4.42 -21.17 -0.35
C MET A 85 3.43 -22.25 -0.82
N PRO A 86 3.82 -23.53 -0.89
CA PRO A 86 2.88 -24.62 -1.18
C PRO A 86 1.71 -24.64 -0.20
N ILE A 87 0.51 -24.97 -0.69
CA ILE A 87 -0.70 -24.98 0.14
C ILE A 87 -0.59 -25.98 1.31
N GLU A 88 0.12 -27.09 1.13
CA GLU A 88 0.40 -28.11 2.15
C GLU A 88 1.16 -27.52 3.34
N GLU A 89 2.14 -26.65 3.06
CA GLU A 89 2.90 -25.94 4.10
C GLU A 89 2.05 -24.88 4.79
N PHE A 90 1.23 -24.16 4.02
CA PHE A 90 0.37 -23.11 4.55
C PHE A 90 -0.70 -23.64 5.52
N ILE A 91 -1.34 -24.77 5.19
CA ILE A 91 -2.38 -25.36 6.05
C ILE A 91 -1.79 -26.21 7.19
N GLY A 92 -0.50 -26.53 7.14
CA GLY A 92 0.20 -27.27 8.19
C GLY A 92 -0.25 -28.72 8.35
N GLY A 93 -0.65 -29.39 7.26
CA GLY A 93 -1.18 -30.74 7.31
C GLY A 93 -1.16 -31.48 5.97
N GLU A 94 -1.24 -32.81 6.04
CA GLU A 94 -1.24 -33.71 4.88
C GLU A 94 -2.61 -33.86 4.21
N ASP A 95 -3.66 -33.32 4.86
CA ASP A 95 -5.07 -33.36 4.43
C ASP A 95 -5.39 -32.30 3.36
N VAL A 96 -4.53 -32.22 2.33
CA VAL A 96 -4.80 -31.51 1.08
C VAL A 96 -5.27 -32.54 0.05
N PRO A 97 -6.47 -32.38 -0.54
CA PRO A 97 -6.92 -33.24 -1.62
C PRO A 97 -5.93 -33.25 -2.79
N ASP A 98 -5.72 -34.41 -3.42
CA ASP A 98 -4.70 -34.59 -4.46
C ASP A 98 -4.87 -33.60 -5.63
N ASP A 99 -6.10 -33.23 -5.97
CA ASP A 99 -6.43 -32.26 -7.02
C ASP A 99 -5.90 -30.83 -6.73
N TYR A 100 -5.60 -30.53 -5.47
CA TYR A 100 -5.11 -29.22 -5.02
C TYR A 100 -3.63 -29.24 -4.61
N ARG A 101 -2.98 -30.41 -4.67
CA ARG A 101 -1.55 -30.54 -4.34
C ARG A 101 -0.70 -29.73 -5.31
N GLY A 102 0.35 -29.12 -4.79
CA GLY A 102 1.28 -28.30 -5.55
C GLY A 102 0.80 -26.88 -5.84
N LEU A 103 -0.44 -26.49 -5.51
CA LEU A 103 -0.87 -25.08 -5.59
C LEU A 103 -0.03 -24.19 -4.67
N GLU A 104 0.29 -22.98 -5.14
CA GLU A 104 1.13 -22.04 -4.38
C GLU A 104 0.35 -20.80 -3.95
N ILE A 105 0.47 -20.46 -2.67
CA ILE A 105 0.12 -19.15 -2.14
C ILE A 105 1.29 -18.21 -2.46
N PHE A 106 1.09 -17.21 -3.32
CA PHE A 106 2.17 -16.28 -3.71
C PHE A 106 2.01 -14.87 -3.12
N GLN A 107 0.87 -14.59 -2.47
CA GLN A 107 0.60 -13.29 -1.87
C GLN A 107 -0.24 -13.46 -0.60
N LEU A 108 0.24 -12.85 0.49
CA LEU A 108 -0.50 -12.64 1.73
C LEU A 108 -0.53 -11.13 2.02
N SER A 109 -1.70 -10.59 2.35
CA SER A 109 -1.83 -9.16 2.65
C SER A 109 -2.90 -8.92 3.72
N PRO A 110 -2.64 -8.09 4.75
CA PRO A 110 -3.65 -7.77 5.74
C PRO A 110 -4.76 -6.93 5.10
N ALA A 111 -6.01 -7.29 5.38
CA ALA A 111 -7.16 -6.49 4.99
C ALA A 111 -7.14 -5.19 5.80
N ARG A 112 -7.11 -4.04 5.11
CA ARG A 112 -7.07 -2.71 5.72
C ARG A 112 -8.14 -1.80 5.12
N PRO A 113 -9.41 -1.89 5.59
CA PRO A 113 -10.44 -0.95 5.18
C PRO A 113 -10.03 0.49 5.47
N LEU A 114 -10.40 1.41 4.56
CA LEU A 114 -10.16 2.84 4.75
C LEU A 114 -11.42 3.50 5.33
N THR A 115 -11.23 4.27 6.40
CA THR A 115 -12.30 5.04 7.03
C THR A 115 -11.98 6.53 6.98
N ILE A 116 -12.95 7.34 6.56
CA ILE A 116 -12.86 8.81 6.60
C ILE A 116 -13.66 9.30 7.80
N SER A 117 -12.97 9.90 8.77
CA SER A 117 -13.59 10.44 9.97
C SER A 117 -14.04 11.89 9.77
N GLU A 118 -13.35 12.64 8.92
CA GLU A 118 -13.65 14.06 8.67
C GLU A 118 -13.36 14.41 7.22
N LYS A 119 -14.21 15.26 6.64
CA LYS A 119 -14.03 15.85 5.32
C LYS A 119 -14.30 17.35 5.41
N LYS A 120 -13.32 18.16 5.03
CA LYS A 120 -13.46 19.62 4.92
C LYS A 120 -13.11 20.09 3.51
N THR A 121 -13.79 21.14 3.06
CA THR A 121 -13.47 21.84 1.82
C THR A 121 -12.96 23.22 2.17
N LEU A 122 -11.75 23.52 1.72
CA LEU A 122 -11.17 24.85 1.81
C LEU A 122 -11.44 25.55 0.48
N GLY A 123 -11.87 26.81 0.53
CA GLY A 123 -12.05 27.64 -0.66
C GLY A 123 -10.74 27.91 -1.40
N ALA A 124 -10.75 28.86 -2.34
CA ALA A 124 -9.57 29.29 -3.08
C ALA A 124 -8.54 30.01 -2.18
N VAL A 125 -7.85 29.24 -1.35
CA VAL A 125 -6.80 29.70 -0.44
C VAL A 125 -5.48 29.55 -1.18
N ARG A 126 -4.81 30.68 -1.47
CA ARG A 126 -3.40 30.65 -1.89
C ARG A 126 -2.60 29.89 -0.83
N HIS A 127 -1.82 28.89 -1.23
CA HIS A 127 -1.03 28.05 -0.31
C HIS A 127 -1.87 27.18 0.64
N ALA A 128 -3.03 26.68 0.21
CA ALA A 128 -3.82 25.71 0.97
C ALA A 128 -2.98 24.50 1.43
N GLY A 129 -2.12 23.97 0.53
CA GLY A 129 -1.21 22.87 0.85
C GLY A 129 -0.26 23.20 2.01
N ASP A 130 0.43 24.34 1.97
CA ASP A 130 1.37 24.74 3.04
C ASP A 130 0.65 24.92 4.38
N THR A 131 -0.58 25.44 4.35
CA THR A 131 -1.41 25.62 5.54
C THR A 131 -1.79 24.27 6.16
N ILE A 132 -2.21 23.31 5.32
CA ILE A 132 -2.55 21.95 5.76
C ILE A 132 -1.29 21.26 6.32
N CYS A 133 -0.16 21.36 5.62
CA CYS A 133 1.10 20.76 6.08
C CYS A 133 1.50 21.30 7.45
N LYS A 134 1.38 22.61 7.68
CA LYS A 134 1.63 23.24 8.99
C LYS A 134 0.62 22.81 10.06
N GLU A 135 -0.66 22.69 9.72
CA GLU A 135 -1.72 22.28 10.67
C GLU A 135 -1.43 20.89 11.28
N TYR A 136 -0.91 19.97 10.47
CA TYR A 136 -0.61 18.59 10.87
C TYR A 136 0.87 18.34 11.17
N GLU A 137 1.70 19.37 11.12
CA GLU A 137 3.11 19.30 11.45
C GLU A 137 3.29 18.86 12.92
N GLY A 138 4.17 17.89 13.15
CA GLY A 138 4.47 17.37 14.48
C GLY A 138 3.40 16.43 15.06
N GLN A 139 2.23 16.28 14.43
CA GLN A 139 1.26 15.26 14.79
C GLN A 139 1.72 13.89 14.28
N ASN A 140 1.44 12.82 15.04
CA ASN A 140 1.72 11.44 14.60
C ASN A 140 0.67 10.94 13.58
N ILE A 141 0.63 11.57 12.41
CA ILE A 141 -0.31 11.31 11.33
C ILE A 141 0.42 11.45 9.99
N ALA A 142 0.05 10.63 9.00
CA ALA A 142 0.56 10.82 7.65
C ALA A 142 -0.09 12.02 6.97
N VAL A 143 0.66 12.79 6.20
CA VAL A 143 0.14 13.90 5.38
C VAL A 143 0.45 13.58 3.92
N ILE A 144 -0.60 13.45 3.12
CA ILE A 144 -0.55 12.95 1.75
C ILE A 144 -1.20 13.97 0.82
N HIS A 145 -0.45 14.40 -0.19
CA HIS A 145 -0.96 15.24 -1.27
C HIS A 145 -1.30 14.37 -2.48
N ALA A 146 -2.59 14.32 -2.82
CA ALA A 146 -3.12 13.62 -3.98
C ALA A 146 -3.13 14.57 -5.20
N PRO A 147 -2.87 14.07 -6.43
CA PRO A 147 -2.92 14.89 -7.65
C PRO A 147 -4.26 15.62 -7.86
N HIS A 148 -5.34 14.96 -7.48
CA HIS A 148 -6.70 15.48 -7.51
C HIS A 148 -7.48 14.89 -6.33
N GLU A 149 -8.48 15.61 -5.83
CA GLU A 149 -9.26 15.18 -4.67
C GLU A 149 -9.94 13.81 -4.86
N SER A 150 -10.28 13.45 -6.10
CA SER A 150 -10.91 12.17 -6.44
C SER A 150 -9.97 10.97 -6.31
N ASP A 151 -8.66 11.21 -6.31
CA ASP A 151 -7.64 10.17 -6.32
C ASP A 151 -7.16 9.80 -4.91
N TRP A 152 -7.77 10.42 -3.88
CA TRP A 152 -7.39 10.29 -2.48
C TRP A 152 -7.19 8.83 -2.02
N ALA A 153 -8.09 7.92 -2.42
CA ALA A 153 -8.05 6.53 -1.98
C ALA A 153 -6.83 5.80 -2.57
N ILE A 154 -6.51 6.08 -3.85
CA ILE A 154 -5.34 5.52 -4.52
C ILE A 154 -4.06 6.06 -3.86
N SER A 155 -4.01 7.34 -3.55
CA SER A 155 -2.87 7.97 -2.87
C SER A 155 -2.66 7.39 -1.46
N VAL A 156 -3.73 7.18 -0.69
CA VAL A 156 -3.65 6.53 0.62
C VAL A 156 -3.18 5.09 0.50
N MET A 157 -3.72 4.31 -0.46
CA MET A 157 -3.24 2.94 -0.68
C MET A 157 -1.75 2.92 -1.04
N HIS A 158 -1.30 3.83 -1.93
CA HIS A 158 0.11 3.95 -2.26
C HIS A 158 0.98 4.18 -1.02
N TYR A 159 0.57 5.10 -0.15
CA TYR A 159 1.21 5.32 1.15
C TYR A 159 1.26 4.04 2.02
N LEU A 160 0.15 3.31 2.16
CA LEU A 160 0.11 2.08 2.95
C LEU A 160 1.08 1.02 2.44
N HIS A 161 1.26 0.91 1.12
CA HIS A 161 2.26 0.01 0.57
C HIS A 161 3.69 0.46 0.87
N GLU A 162 3.96 1.76 0.82
CA GLU A 162 5.26 2.25 1.24
C GLU A 162 5.50 1.96 2.73
N CYS A 163 4.46 2.04 3.56
CA CYS A 163 4.54 1.61 4.96
C CYS A 163 4.89 0.13 5.08
N ASP A 164 4.30 -0.77 4.29
CA ASP A 164 4.62 -2.20 4.33
C ASP A 164 6.10 -2.51 4.02
N ARG A 165 6.80 -1.59 3.33
CA ARG A 165 8.24 -1.71 3.07
C ARG A 165 9.10 -1.29 4.25
N HIS A 166 8.63 -0.37 5.08
CA HIS A 166 9.39 0.19 6.21
C HIS A 166 8.98 -0.45 7.55
N PHE A 167 7.74 -0.91 7.64
CA PHE A 167 7.12 -1.55 8.80
C PHE A 167 6.40 -2.81 8.33
N PRO A 168 7.14 -3.88 7.98
CA PRO A 168 6.54 -5.10 7.49
C PRO A 168 5.65 -5.72 8.57
N ASP A 169 4.46 -6.18 8.16
CA ASP A 169 3.60 -6.98 9.02
C ASP A 169 4.30 -8.30 9.35
N ARG A 170 4.35 -8.69 10.63
CA ARG A 170 5.08 -9.87 11.09
C ARG A 170 4.58 -11.18 10.47
N VAL A 171 3.27 -11.30 10.22
CA VAL A 171 2.70 -12.50 9.59
C VAL A 171 3.08 -12.53 8.11
N VAL A 172 3.01 -11.39 7.42
CA VAL A 172 3.48 -11.27 6.03
C VAL A 172 4.98 -11.53 5.92
N GLU A 173 5.78 -11.06 6.87
CA GLU A 173 7.23 -11.30 6.93
C GLU A 173 7.53 -12.78 7.17
N ALA A 174 6.88 -13.41 8.16
CA ALA A 174 7.01 -14.85 8.42
C ALA A 174 6.60 -15.68 7.18
N PHE A 175 5.51 -15.30 6.52
CA PHE A 175 5.08 -15.92 5.27
C PHE A 175 6.14 -15.80 4.17
N ARG A 176 6.72 -14.60 3.96
CA ARG A 176 7.78 -14.37 2.97
C ARG A 176 9.05 -15.17 3.28
N SER A 177 9.42 -15.28 4.55
CA SER A 177 10.62 -16.03 4.97
C SER A 177 10.50 -17.53 4.66
N ARG A 178 9.29 -18.07 4.71
CA ARG A 178 9.00 -19.49 4.43
C ARG A 178 8.82 -19.78 2.95
N ALA A 179 8.27 -18.86 2.17
CA ALA A 179 8.08 -19.00 0.73
C ALA A 179 9.39 -19.05 -0.11
N GLY A 180 10.57 -19.11 0.53
CA GLY A 180 11.85 -19.35 -0.13
C GLY A 180 12.23 -18.26 -1.15
N GLY A 181 12.59 -17.07 -0.69
CA GLY A 181 13.23 -16.09 -1.58
C GLY A 181 13.49 -14.72 -0.96
N ASP A 182 14.76 -14.41 -0.76
CA ASP A 182 15.24 -13.03 -0.66
C ASP A 182 14.71 -12.23 -1.85
N PHE A 183 13.99 -11.14 -1.58
CA PHE A 183 13.74 -10.13 -2.60
C PHE A 183 15.07 -9.44 -2.90
N ILE A 184 15.69 -9.75 -4.04
CA ILE A 184 16.80 -8.95 -4.56
C ILE A 184 16.31 -7.49 -4.63
N THR A 185 16.87 -6.66 -3.76
CA THR A 185 16.64 -5.22 -3.75
C THR A 185 17.65 -4.63 -4.73
N PHE A 186 17.18 -4.09 -5.86
CA PHE A 186 18.06 -3.35 -6.76
C PHE A 186 18.51 -2.05 -6.05
N PRO A 187 19.81 -1.76 -5.96
CA PRO A 187 20.25 -0.44 -5.53
C PRO A 187 19.82 0.58 -6.59
N GLY A 188 19.02 1.56 -6.17
CA GLY A 188 18.80 2.76 -6.96
C GLY A 188 20.13 3.45 -7.24
N ARG A 189 20.32 3.90 -8.49
CA ARG A 189 21.46 4.70 -8.95
C ARG A 189 21.85 5.78 -7.93
N ALA A 190 22.99 5.59 -7.26
CA ALA A 190 23.86 6.69 -6.88
C ALA A 190 25.01 6.69 -7.91
N GLY A 191 25.15 7.77 -8.65
CA GLY A 191 26.26 7.93 -9.57
C GLY A 191 27.57 8.17 -8.81
N SER A 192 28.65 7.54 -9.29
CA SER A 192 29.97 8.17 -9.37
C SER A 192 30.89 7.37 -10.28
N LEU A 193 31.42 8.08 -11.27
CA LEU A 193 32.67 7.92 -12.02
C LEU A 193 33.61 6.72 -11.72
N GLY A 194 34.20 6.21 -12.81
CA GLY A 194 35.49 5.49 -12.83
C GLY A 194 35.53 4.43 -13.95
N TYR A 195 35.76 4.81 -15.21
CA TYR A 195 37.06 4.84 -15.93
C TYR A 195 37.65 3.47 -16.35
N VAL A 196 37.79 3.36 -17.68
CA VAL A 196 38.87 2.77 -18.49
C VAL A 196 38.91 1.25 -18.76
N ASN A 197 38.94 1.01 -20.09
CA ASN A 197 39.33 -0.14 -20.92
C ASN A 197 38.43 -1.37 -20.95
#